data_AF-A0A7L3N3A0-F1
#
_entry.id   AF-A0A7L3N3A0-F1
#
_cell.length_a   1.000
_cell.length_b   1.000
_cell.length_c   1.000
_cell.angle_alpha   90.00
_cell.angle_beta   90.00
_cell.angle_gamma   90.00
#
_symmetry.space_group_name_H-M   'P 1'
#
loop_
_entity.id
_entity.type
_entity.pdbx_description
1 polymer ?
#
loop_
_entity_poly.entity_id
_entity_poly.type
_entity_poly.pdbx_seq_one_letter_code
_entity_poly.pdbx_strand_id
1 'polypeptide(L)'
;LHMGKTMKEDLTIVVKYIKELYPPEFNVFSTYAEFYHNYFASQAKKNAESYLEDKDIYLLLSWVHNIYPKDMRKDRVLAEELEKVKLGSLLPSSLRKELENKYLDSEEATIKNVLSKCLDKEIQTWKEDEEPEKLNGHFQSLLAIFVIQSIHSGQMRAKDISVAVGEEMSCRLWRELPAFLRSYKDAFEDFKERSKKQRYYKPMLIASINNCWNFR
;
A
#
# COMPACT_ATOMS: atom_id res chain seq x y z
N LEU A 1 15.45 7.96 8.37
CA LEU A 1 15.37 7.23 9.66
C LEU A 1 16.14 7.92 10.79
N HIS A 2 17.42 8.28 10.61
CA HIS A 2 18.22 8.92 11.66
C HIS A 2 17.61 10.25 12.16
N MET A 3 17.22 11.15 11.24
CA MET A 3 16.71 12.48 11.58
C MET A 3 15.49 12.48 12.51
N GLY A 4 14.49 11.63 12.27
CA GLY A 4 13.29 11.56 13.12
C GLY A 4 13.59 11.05 14.53
N LYS A 5 14.55 10.13 14.67
CA LYS A 5 15.01 9.64 15.97
C LYS A 5 15.71 10.75 16.76
N THR A 6 16.62 11.49 16.11
CA THR A 6 17.32 12.62 16.71
C THR A 6 16.35 13.69 17.20
N MET A 7 15.40 14.14 16.36
CA MET A 7 14.37 15.10 16.77
C MET A 7 13.61 14.62 18.01
N LYS A 8 13.22 13.34 18.06
CA LYS A 8 12.51 12.78 19.20
C LYS A 8 13.34 12.84 20.48
N GLU A 9 14.60 12.43 20.41
CA GLU A 9 15.53 12.45 21.54
C GLU A 9 15.74 13.88 22.05
N ASP A 10 16.02 14.81 21.14
CA ASP A 10 16.26 16.21 21.46
C ASP A 10 15.02 16.87 22.07
N LEU A 11 13.84 16.70 21.46
CA LEU A 11 12.61 17.27 22.03
C LEU A 11 12.22 16.63 23.36
N THR A 12 12.59 15.37 23.60
CA THR A 12 12.40 14.73 24.90
C THR A 12 13.29 15.38 25.97
N ILE A 13 14.52 15.76 25.62
CA ILE A 13 15.40 16.51 26.52
C ILE A 13 14.83 17.91 26.76
N VAL A 14 14.38 18.58 25.69
CA VAL A 14 13.81 19.93 25.78
C VAL A 14 12.62 19.94 26.73
N VAL A 15 11.70 18.99 26.60
CA VAL A 15 10.49 18.94 27.43
C VAL A 15 10.78 18.60 28.89
N LYS A 16 11.77 17.75 29.16
CA LYS A 16 12.09 17.26 30.51
C LYS A 16 12.98 18.20 31.32
N TYR A 17 13.92 18.86 30.65
CA TYR A 17 15.01 19.55 31.36
C TYR A 17 15.17 21.01 30.93
N ILE A 18 14.97 21.34 29.65
CA ILE A 18 15.30 22.68 29.16
C ILE A 18 14.13 23.64 29.34
N LYS A 19 12.90 23.17 29.16
CA LYS A 19 11.69 24.00 29.22
C LYS A 19 11.56 24.78 30.54
N GLU A 20 11.94 24.18 31.66
CA GLU A 20 11.84 24.81 33.00
C GLU A 20 12.96 25.83 33.28
N LEU A 21 14.04 25.81 32.50
CA LEU A 21 15.17 26.72 32.67
C LEU A 21 14.94 28.10 32.04
N TYR A 22 13.86 28.26 31.26
CA TYR A 22 13.55 29.49 30.54
C TYR A 22 12.18 30.04 30.94
N PRO A 23 12.00 31.37 30.94
CA PRO A 23 10.68 31.97 31.13
C PRO A 23 9.67 31.47 30.09
N PRO A 24 8.37 31.31 30.44
CA PRO A 24 7.35 30.76 29.54
C PRO A 24 7.18 31.53 28.22
N GLU A 25 7.44 32.84 28.22
CA GLU A 25 7.35 33.72 27.04
C GLU A 25 8.26 33.30 25.88
N PHE A 26 9.37 32.60 26.15
CA PHE A 26 10.28 32.11 25.11
C PHE A 26 9.70 30.92 24.32
N ASN A 27 8.69 30.22 24.84
CA ASN A 27 8.07 29.06 24.18
C ASN A 27 9.10 28.04 23.64
N VAL A 28 10.15 27.76 24.42
CA VAL A 28 11.34 27.02 23.96
C VAL A 28 11.01 25.72 23.25
N PHE A 29 10.06 24.94 23.80
CA PHE A 29 9.63 23.69 23.18
C PHE A 29 9.08 23.92 21.76
N SER A 30 8.17 24.89 21.58
CA SER A 30 7.58 25.23 20.29
C SER A 30 8.65 25.67 19.30
N THR A 31 9.58 26.53 19.72
CA THR A 31 10.68 27.01 18.88
C THR A 31 11.55 25.86 18.36
N TYR A 32 11.96 24.94 19.23
CA TYR A 32 12.73 23.75 18.81
C TYR A 32 11.91 22.88 17.86
N ALA A 33 10.65 22.59 18.20
CA ALA A 33 9.78 21.74 17.41
C ALA A 33 9.55 22.32 16.00
N GLU A 34 9.34 23.63 15.89
CA GLU A 34 9.19 24.35 14.61
C GLU A 34 10.47 24.32 13.78
N PHE A 35 11.66 24.50 14.38
CA PHE A 35 12.92 24.42 13.65
C PHE A 35 13.15 23.03 13.04
N TYR A 36 12.96 21.96 13.83
CA TYR A 36 13.06 20.60 13.28
C TYR A 36 12.00 20.35 12.21
N HIS A 37 10.76 20.77 12.44
CA HIS A 37 9.68 20.58 11.48
C HIS A 37 9.96 21.30 10.15
N ASN A 38 10.37 22.56 10.20
CA ASN A 38 10.69 23.37 9.02
C ASN A 38 11.86 22.77 8.23
N TYR A 39 12.88 22.27 8.93
CA TYR A 39 13.98 21.55 8.31
C TYR A 39 13.50 20.28 7.60
N PHE A 40 12.67 19.46 8.26
CA PHE A 40 12.10 18.25 7.66
C PHE A 40 11.17 18.55 6.50
N ALA A 41 10.33 19.58 6.59
CA ALA A 41 9.47 20.02 5.51
C ALA A 41 10.28 20.48 4.30
N SER A 42 11.39 21.21 4.53
CA SER A 42 12.32 21.60 3.46
C SER A 42 12.97 20.40 2.77
N GLN A 43 13.46 19.42 3.54
CA GLN A 43 14.03 18.19 2.97
C GLN A 43 12.99 17.35 2.24
N ALA A 44 11.80 17.18 2.82
CA ALA A 44 10.70 16.43 2.20
C ALA A 44 10.26 17.08 0.88
N LYS A 45 10.13 18.41 0.86
CA LYS A 45 9.81 19.17 -0.35
C LYS A 45 10.89 19.00 -1.42
N LYS A 46 12.16 19.16 -1.06
CA LYS A 46 13.29 18.98 -1.98
C LYS A 46 13.31 17.59 -2.61
N ASN A 47 13.05 16.56 -1.81
CA ASN A 47 12.98 15.18 -2.30
C ASN A 47 11.74 14.98 -3.20
N ALA A 48 10.59 15.53 -2.82
CA ALA A 48 9.35 15.46 -3.60
C ALA A 48 9.44 16.16 -4.96
N GLU A 49 10.23 17.24 -5.07
CA GLU A 49 10.48 17.98 -6.31
C GLU A 49 11.53 17.32 -7.22
N SER A 50 12.27 16.34 -6.69
CA SER A 50 13.23 15.54 -7.47
C SER A 50 12.54 14.37 -8.16
N TYR A 51 13.23 13.72 -9.10
CA TYR A 51 12.75 12.45 -9.65
C TYR A 51 12.76 11.38 -8.55
N LEU A 52 11.58 10.82 -8.27
CA LEU A 52 11.40 9.74 -7.30
C LEU A 52 10.93 8.48 -8.03
N GLU A 53 11.58 7.36 -7.75
CA GLU A 53 11.07 6.05 -8.15
C GLU A 53 9.85 5.68 -7.28
N ASP A 54 9.03 4.73 -7.76
CA ASP A 54 7.79 4.32 -7.08
C ASP A 54 8.01 3.91 -5.61
N LYS A 55 9.13 3.23 -5.33
CA LYS A 55 9.51 2.84 -3.97
C LYS A 55 9.85 4.04 -3.09
N ASP A 56 10.46 5.07 -3.66
CA ASP A 56 10.82 6.28 -2.94
C ASP A 56 9.59 7.15 -2.67
N ILE A 57 8.63 7.18 -3.61
CA ILE A 57 7.32 7.82 -3.40
C ILE A 57 6.60 7.13 -2.22
N TYR A 58 6.52 5.80 -2.22
CA TYR A 58 5.92 5.04 -1.12
C TYR A 58 6.61 5.36 0.22
N LEU A 59 7.95 5.35 0.25
CA LEU A 59 8.71 5.62 1.46
C LEU A 59 8.50 7.05 1.97
N LEU A 60 8.52 8.04 1.08
CA LEU A 60 8.30 9.44 1.44
C LEU A 60 6.89 9.67 1.98
N LEU A 61 5.87 9.15 1.31
CA LEU A 61 4.47 9.24 1.75
C LEU A 61 4.26 8.53 3.09
N SER A 62 4.80 7.31 3.24
CA SER A 62 4.77 6.58 4.51
C SER A 62 5.41 7.38 5.64
N TRP A 63 6.51 8.08 5.35
CA TRP A 63 7.18 8.91 6.33
C TRP A 63 6.33 10.11 6.75
N VAL A 64 5.76 10.83 5.77
CA VAL A 64 4.95 12.03 5.99
C VAL A 64 3.64 11.74 6.70
N HIS A 65 2.94 10.66 6.33
CA HIS A 65 1.61 10.35 6.85
C HIS A 65 1.61 9.47 8.11
N ASN A 66 2.59 8.57 8.23
CA ASN A 66 2.51 7.48 9.19
C ASN A 66 3.70 7.50 10.17
N ILE A 67 4.91 7.30 9.67
CA ILE A 67 6.08 7.02 10.52
C ILE A 67 6.41 8.24 11.38
N TYR A 68 6.61 9.41 10.79
CA TYR A 68 6.99 10.61 11.53
C TYR A 68 5.92 11.02 12.56
N PRO A 69 4.63 11.17 12.20
CA PRO A 69 3.59 11.55 13.15
C PRO A 69 3.36 10.54 14.28
N LYS A 70 3.43 9.23 13.99
CA LYS A 70 3.18 8.20 15.02
C LYS A 70 4.38 7.99 15.93
N ASP A 71 5.60 7.99 15.42
CA ASP A 71 6.80 7.77 16.24
C ASP A 71 7.03 8.89 17.26
N MET A 72 6.72 10.12 16.86
CA MET A 72 6.77 11.30 17.73
C MET A 72 5.72 11.25 18.85
N ARG A 73 4.56 10.62 18.61
CA ARG A 73 3.46 10.50 19.57
C ARG A 73 3.54 9.27 20.50
N LYS A 74 4.59 8.46 20.39
CA LYS A 74 4.80 7.29 21.27
C LYS A 74 5.05 7.69 22.73
N ASP A 75 5.67 8.85 22.97
CA ASP A 75 5.85 9.40 24.32
C ASP A 75 4.71 10.37 24.60
N ARG A 76 3.98 10.14 25.70
CA ARG A 76 2.77 10.91 26.05
C ARG A 76 3.08 12.36 26.36
N VAL A 77 4.17 12.64 27.08
CA VAL A 77 4.56 14.00 27.47
C VAL A 77 4.95 14.80 26.22
N LEU A 78 5.71 14.16 25.33
CA LEU A 78 6.08 14.75 24.05
C LEU A 78 4.86 14.99 23.15
N ALA A 79 3.92 14.04 23.10
CA ALA A 79 2.70 14.16 22.31
C ALA A 79 1.83 15.35 22.78
N GLU A 80 1.61 15.48 24.08
CA GLU A 80 0.80 16.57 24.66
C GLU A 80 1.37 17.95 24.34
N GLU A 81 2.69 18.10 24.31
CA GLU A 81 3.33 19.36 23.94
C GLU A 81 3.31 19.61 22.43
N LEU A 82 3.53 18.59 21.59
CA LEU A 82 3.44 18.71 20.13
C LEU A 82 2.04 19.11 19.65
N GLU A 83 0.98 18.63 20.31
CA GLU A 83 -0.40 19.01 20.00
C GLU A 83 -0.67 20.50 20.25
N LYS A 84 0.06 21.14 21.17
CA LYS A 84 -0.02 22.59 21.42
C LYS A 84 0.61 23.40 20.27
N VAL A 85 1.69 22.89 19.67
CA VAL A 85 2.46 23.57 18.61
C VAL A 85 1.75 23.52 17.25
N LYS A 86 0.97 22.46 16.97
CA LYS A 86 0.22 22.28 15.71
C LYS A 86 1.10 22.40 14.44
N LEU A 87 2.19 21.62 14.40
CA LEU A 87 3.22 21.66 13.36
C LEU A 87 2.74 21.45 11.90
N GLY A 88 1.49 21.04 11.66
CA GLY A 88 0.98 20.87 10.29
C GLY A 88 1.61 19.70 9.53
N SER A 89 1.53 19.75 8.19
CA SER A 89 2.01 18.70 7.28
C SER A 89 3.40 19.05 6.75
N LEU A 90 4.29 18.05 6.67
CA LEU A 90 5.64 18.21 6.11
C LEU A 90 5.64 18.57 4.61
N LEU A 91 4.60 18.17 3.89
CA LEU A 91 4.43 18.49 2.48
C LEU A 91 3.24 19.44 2.25
N PRO A 92 3.35 20.39 1.30
CA PRO A 92 2.21 21.15 0.80
C PRO A 92 1.11 20.21 0.29
N SER A 93 -0.15 20.61 0.47
CA SER A 93 -1.30 19.77 0.11
C SER A 93 -1.36 19.41 -1.37
N SER A 94 -0.94 20.31 -2.26
CA SER A 94 -0.87 20.06 -3.71
C SER A 94 0.15 18.97 -4.05
N LEU A 95 1.39 19.15 -3.59
CA LEU A 95 2.49 18.22 -3.85
C LEU A 95 2.24 16.85 -3.22
N ARG A 96 1.65 16.82 -2.03
CA ARG A 96 1.24 15.58 -1.37
C ARG A 96 0.21 14.81 -2.19
N LYS A 97 -0.85 15.48 -2.65
CA LYS A 97 -1.88 14.85 -3.50
C LYS A 97 -1.32 14.36 -4.83
N GLU A 98 -0.37 15.09 -5.42
CA GLU A 98 0.31 14.66 -6.64
C GLU A 98 1.08 13.36 -6.40
N LEU A 99 1.86 13.26 -5.32
CA LEU A 99 2.58 12.05 -4.96
C LEU A 99 1.64 10.89 -4.61
N GLU A 100 0.56 11.15 -3.87
CA GLU A 100 -0.48 10.14 -3.57
C GLU A 100 -1.07 9.58 -4.87
N ASN A 101 -1.40 10.43 -5.84
CA ASN A 101 -1.92 9.99 -7.14
C ASN A 101 -0.88 9.20 -7.95
N LYS A 102 0.37 9.65 -8.01
CA LYS A 102 1.45 8.91 -8.70
C LYS A 102 1.64 7.52 -8.10
N TYR A 103 1.64 7.42 -6.76
CA TYR A 103 1.68 6.14 -6.07
C TYR A 103 0.48 5.25 -6.45
N LEU A 104 -0.73 5.79 -6.38
CA LEU A 104 -1.95 5.05 -6.69
C LEU A 104 -1.94 4.53 -8.14
N ASP A 105 -1.52 5.35 -9.10
CA ASP A 105 -1.45 4.98 -10.52
C ASP A 105 -0.42 3.86 -10.77
N SER A 106 0.78 3.97 -10.18
CA SER A 106 1.82 2.95 -10.31
C SER A 106 1.42 1.63 -9.64
N GLU A 107 0.89 1.70 -8.43
CA GLU A 107 0.50 0.53 -7.65
C GLU A 107 -0.69 -0.20 -8.31
N GLU A 108 -1.66 0.54 -8.84
CA GLU A 108 -2.77 0.01 -9.63
C GLU A 108 -2.26 -0.70 -10.90
N ALA A 109 -1.34 -0.08 -11.65
CA ALA A 109 -0.73 -0.68 -12.83
C ALA A 109 0.07 -1.95 -12.49
N THR A 110 0.77 -1.95 -11.35
CA THR A 110 1.50 -3.11 -10.84
C THR A 110 0.55 -4.26 -10.55
N ILE A 111 -0.55 -4.00 -9.85
CA ILE A 111 -1.53 -5.04 -9.52
C ILE A 111 -2.21 -5.56 -10.78
N LYS A 112 -2.61 -4.69 -11.72
CA LYS A 112 -3.14 -5.10 -13.04
C LYS A 112 -2.20 -6.09 -13.75
N ASN A 113 -0.91 -5.77 -13.78
CA ASN A 113 0.10 -6.64 -14.40
C ASN A 113 0.21 -7.99 -13.67
N VAL A 114 0.18 -7.99 -12.34
CA VAL A 114 0.19 -9.23 -11.55
C VAL A 114 -1.05 -10.08 -11.86
N LEU A 115 -2.24 -9.47 -11.88
CA LEU A 115 -3.48 -10.18 -12.20
C LEU A 115 -3.45 -10.79 -13.62
N SER A 116 -2.96 -10.04 -14.61
CA SER A 116 -2.76 -10.55 -15.97
C SER A 116 -1.83 -11.76 -15.99
N LYS A 117 -0.68 -11.67 -15.33
CA LYS A 117 0.29 -12.77 -15.25
C LYS A 117 -0.27 -14.01 -14.53
N CYS A 118 -1.09 -13.81 -13.49
CA CYS A 118 -1.78 -14.91 -12.81
C CYS A 118 -2.74 -15.63 -13.78
N LEU A 119 -3.49 -14.88 -14.60
CA LEU A 119 -4.37 -15.45 -15.60
C LEU A 119 -3.58 -16.18 -16.71
N ASP A 120 -2.50 -15.57 -17.22
CA ASP A 120 -1.65 -16.19 -18.25
C ASP A 120 -1.07 -17.53 -17.77
N LYS A 121 -0.65 -17.58 -16.50
CA LYS A 121 -0.16 -18.80 -15.88
C LYS A 121 -1.25 -19.87 -15.76
N GLU A 122 -2.46 -19.50 -15.35
CA GLU A 122 -3.60 -20.43 -15.30
C GLU A 122 -3.92 -21.00 -16.69
N ILE A 123 -3.96 -20.14 -17.71
CA ILE A 123 -4.20 -20.54 -19.11
C ILE A 123 -3.11 -21.51 -19.59
N GLN A 124 -1.87 -21.28 -19.18
CA GLN A 124 -0.75 -22.17 -19.51
C GLN A 124 -0.92 -23.54 -18.86
N THR A 125 -1.31 -23.60 -17.58
CA THR A 125 -1.61 -24.85 -16.87
C THR A 125 -2.72 -25.65 -17.54
N TRP A 126 -3.75 -24.98 -18.07
CA TRP A 126 -4.80 -25.66 -18.83
C TRP A 126 -4.30 -26.34 -20.12
N LYS A 127 -3.21 -25.86 -20.71
CA LYS A 127 -2.64 -26.42 -21.95
C LYS A 127 -1.74 -27.62 -21.71
N GLU A 128 -1.22 -27.78 -20.50
CA GLU A 128 -0.25 -28.81 -20.13
C GLU A 128 -0.87 -30.22 -20.02
N ASP A 129 -2.20 -30.32 -19.93
CA ASP A 129 -2.95 -31.58 -19.76
C ASP A 129 -2.39 -32.46 -18.63
N GLU A 130 -2.10 -31.81 -17.49
CA GLU A 130 -1.75 -32.45 -16.24
C GLU A 130 -2.95 -32.52 -15.28
N GLU A 131 -2.90 -33.41 -14.29
CA GLU A 131 -3.98 -33.50 -13.29
C GLU A 131 -3.95 -32.25 -12.38
N PRO A 132 -5.07 -31.53 -12.21
CA PRO A 132 -5.09 -30.38 -11.32
C PRO A 132 -4.88 -30.80 -9.86
N GLU A 133 -4.30 -29.89 -9.08
CA GLU A 133 -4.08 -30.11 -7.65
C GLU A 133 -5.40 -30.44 -6.92
N LYS A 134 -5.31 -31.33 -5.93
CA LYS A 134 -6.44 -31.68 -5.06
C LYS A 134 -6.20 -31.14 -3.66
N LEU A 135 -7.10 -30.30 -3.19
CA LEU A 135 -7.15 -29.88 -1.79
C LEU A 135 -8.36 -30.53 -1.13
N ASN A 136 -8.14 -31.28 -0.04
CA ASN A 136 -9.19 -32.02 0.66
C ASN A 136 -10.04 -32.91 -0.28
N GLY A 137 -9.42 -33.54 -1.27
CA GLY A 137 -10.10 -34.40 -2.25
C GLY A 137 -10.83 -33.66 -3.38
N HIS A 138 -10.80 -32.32 -3.42
CA HIS A 138 -11.45 -31.51 -4.44
C HIS A 138 -10.40 -30.92 -5.37
N PHE A 139 -10.62 -30.97 -6.69
CA PHE A 139 -9.78 -30.27 -7.66
C PHE A 139 -9.85 -28.76 -7.42
N GLN A 140 -8.70 -28.09 -7.35
CA GLN A 140 -8.59 -26.66 -7.08
C GLN A 140 -7.63 -25.98 -8.06
N SER A 141 -7.91 -24.71 -8.32
CA SER A 141 -6.95 -23.77 -8.89
C SER A 141 -6.53 -22.77 -7.81
N LEU A 142 -5.28 -22.34 -7.84
CA LEU A 142 -4.76 -21.30 -6.94
C LEU A 142 -5.09 -19.88 -7.44
N LEU A 143 -5.71 -19.73 -8.62
CA LEU A 143 -5.94 -18.44 -9.25
C LEU A 143 -6.70 -17.47 -8.33
N ALA A 144 -7.83 -17.88 -7.73
CA ALA A 144 -8.59 -16.98 -6.85
C ALA A 144 -7.78 -16.55 -5.63
N ILE A 145 -7.00 -17.46 -5.04
CA ILE A 145 -6.14 -17.14 -3.90
C ILE A 145 -5.14 -16.05 -4.30
N PHE A 146 -4.44 -16.23 -5.42
CA PHE A 146 -3.47 -15.25 -5.89
C PHE A 146 -4.11 -13.89 -6.22
N VAL A 147 -5.27 -13.89 -6.87
CA VAL A 147 -5.99 -12.65 -7.23
C VAL A 147 -6.43 -11.89 -5.96
N ILE A 148 -7.09 -12.57 -5.02
CA ILE A 148 -7.59 -11.97 -3.78
C ILE A 148 -6.41 -11.46 -2.94
N GLN A 149 -5.36 -12.24 -2.80
CA GLN A 149 -4.16 -11.83 -2.05
C GLN A 149 -3.45 -10.64 -2.70
N SER A 150 -3.40 -10.58 -4.04
CA SER A 150 -2.78 -9.46 -4.76
C SER A 150 -3.55 -8.16 -4.53
N ILE A 151 -4.88 -8.21 -4.63
CA ILE A 151 -5.75 -7.06 -4.36
C ILE A 151 -5.62 -6.61 -2.90
N HIS A 152 -5.75 -7.55 -1.96
CA HIS A 152 -5.66 -7.25 -0.53
C HIS A 152 -4.28 -6.66 -0.15
N SER A 153 -3.19 -7.21 -0.68
CA SER A 153 -1.84 -6.72 -0.39
C SER A 153 -1.63 -5.29 -0.92
N GLY A 154 -2.17 -4.98 -2.10
CA GLY A 154 -2.17 -3.62 -2.64
C GLY A 154 -2.92 -2.62 -1.76
N GLN A 155 -4.12 -3.00 -1.33
CA GLN A 155 -4.93 -2.19 -0.41
C GLN A 155 -4.22 -1.95 0.93
N MET A 156 -3.60 -2.99 1.51
CA MET A 156 -2.89 -2.87 2.78
C MET A 156 -1.66 -1.97 2.67
N ARG A 157 -0.87 -2.09 1.59
CA ARG A 157 0.26 -1.18 1.34
C ARG A 157 -0.20 0.28 1.22
N ALA A 158 -1.29 0.53 0.49
CA ALA A 158 -1.86 1.87 0.37
C ALA A 158 -2.37 2.41 1.71
N LYS A 159 -2.99 1.54 2.53
CA LYS A 159 -3.49 1.88 3.88
C LYS A 159 -2.36 2.18 4.87
N ASP A 160 -1.20 1.56 4.70
CA ASP A 160 0.00 1.86 5.50
C ASP A 160 0.53 3.27 5.26
N ILE A 161 0.24 3.88 4.11
CA ILE A 161 0.44 5.33 3.91
C ILE A 161 -0.61 6.10 4.70
N SER A 162 -1.88 5.96 4.35
CA SER A 162 -3.00 6.56 5.07
C SER A 162 -4.32 5.86 4.76
N VAL A 163 -5.31 6.03 5.65
CA VAL A 163 -6.65 5.45 5.45
C VAL A 163 -7.27 5.91 4.12
N ALA A 164 -7.19 7.20 3.80
CA ALA A 164 -7.76 7.76 2.57
C ALA A 164 -7.09 7.19 1.30
N VAL A 165 -5.77 6.99 1.31
CA VAL A 165 -5.05 6.39 0.18
C VAL A 165 -5.44 4.91 0.03
N GLY A 166 -5.63 4.19 1.15
CA GLY A 166 -6.15 2.81 1.14
C GLY A 166 -7.58 2.70 0.59
N GLU A 167 -8.46 3.64 0.94
CA GLU A 167 -9.84 3.69 0.43
C GLU A 167 -9.86 3.97 -1.08
N GLU A 168 -9.08 4.94 -1.55
CA GLU A 168 -8.98 5.24 -2.98
C GLU A 168 -8.38 4.07 -3.78
N MET A 169 -7.34 3.40 -3.26
CA MET A 169 -6.81 2.17 -3.85
C MET A 169 -7.86 1.06 -3.90
N SER A 170 -8.68 0.92 -2.86
CA SER A 170 -9.77 -0.06 -2.83
C SER A 170 -10.81 0.23 -3.93
N CYS A 171 -11.20 1.49 -4.11
CA CYS A 171 -12.08 1.93 -5.19
C CYS A 171 -11.48 1.64 -6.57
N ARG A 172 -10.19 1.93 -6.77
CA ARG A 172 -9.45 1.64 -8.02
C ARG A 172 -9.48 0.16 -8.35
N LEU A 173 -9.05 -0.69 -7.42
CA LEU A 173 -8.98 -2.13 -7.64
C LEU A 173 -10.36 -2.78 -7.81
N TRP A 174 -11.39 -2.25 -7.14
CA TRP A 174 -12.76 -2.69 -7.34
C TRP A 174 -13.25 -2.47 -8.78
N ARG A 175 -12.81 -1.38 -9.44
CA ARG A 175 -13.12 -1.13 -10.86
C ARG A 175 -12.41 -2.09 -11.81
N GLU A 176 -11.29 -2.66 -11.38
CA GLU A 176 -10.46 -3.56 -12.19
C GLU A 176 -10.89 -5.02 -12.10
N LEU A 177 -11.45 -5.44 -10.98
CA LEU A 177 -11.91 -6.81 -10.77
C LEU A 177 -12.90 -7.28 -11.86
N PRO A 178 -13.91 -6.50 -12.28
CA PRO A 178 -14.80 -6.88 -13.38
C PRO A 178 -14.09 -7.05 -14.73
N ALA A 179 -13.01 -6.31 -14.99
CA ALA A 179 -12.22 -6.48 -16.22
C ALA A 179 -11.47 -7.81 -16.18
N PHE A 180 -10.80 -8.10 -15.06
CA PHE A 180 -10.13 -9.38 -14.83
C PHE A 180 -11.09 -10.58 -14.95
N LEU A 181 -12.25 -10.53 -14.29
CA LEU A 181 -13.23 -11.62 -14.30
C LEU A 181 -13.81 -11.88 -15.70
N ARG A 182 -13.97 -10.84 -16.52
CA ARG A 182 -14.36 -10.99 -17.93
C ARG A 182 -13.26 -11.70 -18.74
N SER A 183 -12.01 -11.25 -18.61
CA SER A 183 -10.88 -11.91 -19.29
C SER A 183 -10.73 -13.37 -18.87
N TYR A 184 -10.93 -13.68 -17.57
CA TYR A 184 -10.92 -15.06 -17.08
C TYR A 184 -12.04 -15.90 -17.70
N LYS A 185 -13.27 -15.38 -17.73
CA LYS A 185 -14.41 -16.06 -18.35
C LYS A 185 -14.16 -16.34 -19.83
N ASP A 186 -13.68 -15.35 -20.58
CA ASP A 186 -13.45 -15.48 -22.01
C ASP A 186 -12.35 -16.52 -22.30
N ALA A 187 -11.26 -16.51 -21.53
CA ALA A 187 -10.20 -17.51 -21.62
C ALA A 187 -10.72 -18.93 -21.27
N PHE A 188 -11.57 -19.05 -20.26
CA PHE A 188 -12.15 -20.33 -19.85
C PHE A 188 -13.12 -20.88 -20.90
N GLU A 189 -13.93 -20.03 -21.54
CA GLU A 189 -14.79 -20.43 -22.66
C GLU A 189 -13.96 -20.93 -23.86
N ASP A 190 -12.85 -20.27 -24.20
CA ASP A 190 -11.95 -20.73 -25.27
C ASP A 190 -11.33 -22.10 -24.94
N PHE A 191 -10.85 -22.28 -23.69
CA PHE A 191 -10.38 -23.57 -23.20
C PHE A 191 -11.45 -24.67 -23.31
N LYS A 192 -12.68 -24.37 -22.87
CA LYS A 192 -13.80 -25.32 -22.88
C LYS A 192 -14.08 -25.85 -24.30
N GLU A 193 -13.96 -25.00 -25.32
CA GLU A 193 -14.19 -25.38 -26.71
C GLU A 193 -13.02 -26.13 -27.35
N ARG A 194 -11.76 -25.70 -27.10
CA ARG A 194 -10.58 -26.25 -27.76
C ARG A 194 -10.04 -27.53 -27.12
N SER A 195 -10.23 -27.70 -25.82
CA SER A 195 -9.55 -28.73 -25.04
C SER A 195 -10.39 -29.98 -24.73
N LYS A 196 -11.54 -30.17 -25.39
CA LYS A 196 -12.47 -31.31 -25.15
C LYS A 196 -11.83 -32.70 -25.25
N LYS A 197 -10.68 -32.83 -25.92
CA LYS A 197 -9.94 -34.10 -26.11
C LYS A 197 -8.85 -34.35 -25.08
N GLN A 198 -8.54 -33.37 -24.21
CA GLN A 198 -7.53 -33.51 -23.16
C GLN A 198 -7.93 -34.56 -22.14
N ARG A 199 -6.94 -35.28 -21.61
CA ARG A 199 -7.13 -36.35 -20.62
C ARG A 199 -7.76 -35.82 -19.33
N TYR A 200 -7.32 -34.65 -18.87
CA TYR A 200 -7.80 -34.03 -17.61
C TYR A 200 -8.79 -32.88 -17.83
N TYR A 201 -9.47 -32.86 -18.99
CA TYR A 201 -10.50 -31.86 -19.30
C TYR A 201 -11.56 -31.71 -18.20
N LYS A 202 -12.19 -32.81 -17.77
CA LYS A 202 -13.23 -32.78 -16.73
C LYS A 202 -12.69 -32.30 -15.37
N PRO A 203 -11.57 -32.84 -14.84
CA PRO A 203 -10.91 -32.29 -13.66
C PRO A 203 -10.63 -30.77 -13.73
N MET A 204 -10.12 -30.28 -14.86
CA MET A 204 -9.82 -28.85 -15.04
C MET A 204 -11.08 -27.98 -15.04
N LEU A 205 -12.18 -28.45 -15.64
CA LEU A 205 -13.47 -27.77 -15.53
C LEU A 205 -13.94 -27.69 -14.08
N ILE A 206 -13.84 -28.78 -13.32
CA ILE A 206 -14.23 -28.80 -11.90
C ILE A 206 -13.36 -27.84 -11.08
N ALA A 207 -12.04 -27.85 -11.29
CA ALA A 207 -11.12 -26.93 -10.62
C ALA A 207 -11.49 -25.46 -10.87
N SER A 208 -11.78 -25.10 -12.12
CA SER A 208 -12.17 -23.74 -12.51
C SER A 208 -13.54 -23.34 -11.95
N ILE A 209 -14.51 -24.27 -11.90
CA ILE A 209 -15.81 -24.03 -11.27
C ILE A 209 -15.65 -23.79 -9.75
N ASN A 210 -14.83 -24.61 -9.09
CA ASN A 210 -14.53 -24.44 -7.67
C ASN A 210 -13.83 -23.09 -7.40
N ASN A 211 -13.00 -22.64 -8.34
CA ASN A 211 -12.35 -21.33 -8.25
C ASN A 211 -13.37 -20.17 -8.20
N CYS A 212 -14.49 -20.27 -8.93
CA CYS A 212 -15.58 -19.28 -8.88
C CYS A 212 -16.23 -19.15 -7.50
N TRP A 213 -16.24 -20.19 -6.67
CA TRP A 213 -16.75 -20.09 -5.30
C TRP A 213 -15.90 -19.19 -4.41
N ASN A 214 -14.60 -19.09 -4.67
CA ASN A 214 -13.72 -18.23 -3.88
C ASN A 214 -13.93 -16.73 -4.20
N PHE A 215 -14.51 -16.39 -5.35
CA PHE A 215 -14.82 -15.00 -5.74
C PHE A 215 -16.21 -14.52 -5.31
N ARG A 216 -17.01 -15.40 -4.70
CA ARG A 216 -18.38 -15.11 -4.23
C ARG A 216 -18.35 -14.41 -2.86
#